data_AF-G8SC56-F1
#
_entry.id   AF-G8SC56-F1
#
_cell.length_a   1.000
_cell.length_b   1.000
_cell.length_c   1.000
_cell.angle_alpha   90.00
_cell.angle_beta   90.00
_cell.angle_gamma   90.00
#
_symmetry.space_group_name_H-M   'P 1'
#
loop_
_entity.id
_entity.type
_entity.pdbx_description
1 polymer ?
#
loop_
_entity_poly.entity_id
_entity_poly.type
_entity_poly.pdbx_seq_one_letter_code
_entity_poly.pdbx_strand_id
1 'polypeptide(L)'
;MTDSEAVHARYSRWWDTYFFVITAAGAAAVVTSGAGAGHRGVAAAAIVAMLIVHATVGWRAARGPDGPFSIAVLGVQVALFMLAAASAPVASWLLFAVIPLIFQLAPVRLAIGAVVLVTLVPPAVDLAAGTGNLKTDLVISAISAGSGVWLGLWIIRVIRQSTERANLIAELEESRAEVARLSHEAGVTAERTRLAGEIHDTLAQGFTSIITLIQASDPELRDERLALAVRTARENLAESRAIVAALSPSALDAGLTDAVRRQTARFTEETGLAASFRTTGEPRDLATPIEVVLLRATQEALTNVRRHARANEAAVLLAYSPSSVRVVVRDDGCGFDTTTNGGFGLPGMRQRAEQVGGTLTVRSDPDTGTTIELEVPA
;
A
#
# COMPACT_ATOMS: atom_id res chain seq x y z
N MET A 1 15.55 1.69 8.76
CA MET A 1 15.46 1.96 10.21
C MET A 1 13.99 1.96 10.55
N THR A 2 13.50 0.96 11.28
CA THR A 2 12.07 0.84 11.60
C THR A 2 11.69 1.91 12.64
N ASP A 3 10.42 2.31 12.73
CA ASP A 3 9.97 3.31 13.70
C ASP A 3 10.29 2.89 15.16
N SER A 4 10.30 1.59 15.43
CA SER A 4 10.73 1.00 16.70
C SER A 4 12.20 1.28 17.04
N GLU A 5 13.10 1.22 16.04
CA GLU A 5 14.53 1.54 16.21
C GLU A 5 14.74 3.04 16.45
N ALA A 6 13.95 3.90 15.80
CA ALA A 6 14.02 5.35 15.98
C ALA A 6 13.56 5.78 17.39
N VAL A 7 12.49 5.16 17.91
CA VAL A 7 12.00 5.37 19.27
C VAL A 7 13.03 4.89 20.30
N HIS A 8 13.61 3.71 20.11
CA HIS A 8 14.69 3.20 20.98
C HIS A 8 15.93 4.10 20.97
N ALA A 9 16.35 4.58 19.80
CA ALA A 9 17.50 5.46 19.69
C ALA A 9 17.27 6.81 20.38
N ARG A 10 16.07 7.39 20.25
CA ARG A 10 15.72 8.65 20.93
C ARG A 10 15.67 8.47 22.44
N TYR A 11 15.11 7.37 22.91
CA TYR A 11 15.00 7.07 24.33
C TYR A 11 16.37 6.80 24.98
N SER A 12 17.24 6.06 24.29
CA SER A 12 18.63 5.82 24.74
C SER A 12 19.39 7.13 24.96
N ARG A 13 19.22 8.13 24.08
CA ARG A 13 19.92 9.43 24.21
C ARG A 13 19.51 10.20 25.46
N TRP A 14 18.23 10.17 25.83
CA TRP A 14 17.75 10.83 27.05
C TRP A 14 18.32 10.16 28.31
N TRP A 15 18.43 8.83 28.30
CA TRP A 15 19.07 8.09 29.39
C TRP A 15 20.56 8.33 29.50
N ASP A 16 21.29 8.33 28.37
CA ASP A 16 22.71 8.64 28.36
C ASP A 16 22.93 10.04 28.95
N THR A 17 22.14 11.01 28.51
CA THR A 17 22.18 12.39 29.05
C THR A 17 21.92 12.41 30.56
N TYR A 18 20.87 11.73 31.04
CA TYR A 18 20.58 11.62 32.46
C TYR A 18 21.74 11.02 33.26
N PHE A 19 22.31 9.91 32.79
CA PHE A 19 23.43 9.23 33.43
C PHE A 19 24.66 10.15 33.52
N PHE A 20 25.04 10.81 32.42
CA PHE A 20 26.16 11.74 32.40
C PHE A 20 25.96 12.91 33.36
N VAL A 21 24.77 13.51 33.39
CA VAL A 21 24.46 14.65 34.26
C VAL A 21 24.54 14.27 35.74
N ILE A 22 23.87 13.19 36.15
CA ILE A 22 23.87 12.76 37.55
C ILE A 22 25.26 12.30 38.00
N THR A 23 25.98 11.57 37.15
CA THR A 23 27.31 11.06 37.47
C THR A 23 28.35 12.19 37.55
N ALA A 24 28.28 13.18 36.65
CA ALA A 24 29.13 14.37 36.71
C ALA A 24 28.84 15.24 37.95
N ALA A 25 27.56 15.39 38.33
CA ALA A 25 27.19 16.05 39.57
C ALA A 25 27.75 15.32 40.81
N GLY A 26 27.73 13.98 40.79
CA GLY A 26 28.37 13.16 41.81
C GLY A 26 29.88 13.38 41.90
N ALA A 27 30.59 13.48 40.76
CA ALA A 27 32.01 13.81 40.74
C ALA A 27 32.30 15.17 41.39
N ALA A 28 31.50 16.19 41.06
CA ALA A 28 31.62 17.52 41.65
C ALA A 28 31.39 17.49 43.18
N ALA A 29 30.38 16.75 43.64
CA ALA A 29 30.08 16.59 45.07
C ALA A 29 31.21 15.88 45.84
N VAL A 30 31.90 14.91 45.21
CA VAL A 30 33.06 14.24 45.81
C VAL A 30 34.24 15.20 45.96
N VAL A 31 34.51 16.04 44.97
CA VAL A 31 35.64 16.99 44.99
C VAL A 31 35.48 18.01 46.13
N THR A 32 34.26 18.49 46.36
CA THR A 32 33.93 19.46 47.41
C THR A 32 33.66 18.83 48.78
N SER A 33 33.70 17.51 48.89
CA SER A 33 33.43 16.81 50.14
C SER A 33 34.55 16.97 51.18
N GLY A 34 34.20 16.78 52.46
CA GLY A 34 35.15 16.79 53.58
C GLY A 34 36.06 15.56 53.68
N ALA A 35 36.02 14.63 52.70
CA ALA A 35 36.83 13.42 52.74
C ALA A 35 38.35 13.71 52.60
N GLY A 36 39.20 12.82 53.11
CA GLY A 36 40.65 12.94 52.98
C GLY A 36 41.10 13.01 51.51
N ALA A 37 42.19 13.70 51.21
CA ALA A 37 42.63 13.95 49.83
C ALA A 37 42.82 12.66 49.00
N GLY A 38 43.37 11.60 49.60
CA GLY A 38 43.50 10.28 48.94
C GLY A 38 42.15 9.62 48.63
N HIS A 39 41.23 9.64 49.59
CA HIS A 39 39.87 9.08 49.43
C HIS A 39 39.06 9.82 48.36
N ARG A 40 39.18 11.15 48.29
CA ARG A 40 38.59 11.96 47.21
C ARG A 40 39.16 11.61 45.84
N GLY A 41 40.48 11.41 45.76
CA GLY A 41 41.15 11.01 44.52
C GLY A 41 40.66 9.66 44.00
N VAL A 42 40.55 8.66 44.87
CA VAL A 42 40.04 7.32 44.50
C VAL A 42 38.57 7.40 44.06
N ALA A 43 37.72 8.08 44.82
CA ALA A 43 36.31 8.24 44.47
C ALA A 43 36.12 8.99 43.14
N ALA A 44 36.84 10.09 42.91
CA ALA A 44 36.78 10.84 41.66
C ALA A 44 37.26 10.00 40.47
N ALA A 45 38.36 9.24 40.62
CA ALA A 45 38.86 8.35 39.58
C ALA A 45 37.86 7.25 39.22
N ALA A 46 37.19 6.65 40.21
CA ALA A 46 36.15 5.66 39.99
C ALA A 46 34.96 6.25 39.21
N ILE A 47 34.51 7.46 39.56
CA ILE A 47 33.40 8.14 38.87
C ILE A 47 33.78 8.50 37.44
N VAL A 48 34.99 9.00 37.20
CA VAL A 48 35.50 9.25 35.85
C VAL A 48 35.55 7.96 35.04
N ALA A 49 35.98 6.85 35.64
CA ALA A 49 35.95 5.54 34.98
C ALA A 49 34.51 5.12 34.63
N MET A 50 33.51 5.37 35.49
CA MET A 50 32.10 5.09 35.18
C MET A 50 31.63 5.85 33.95
N LEU A 51 31.97 7.15 33.86
CA LEU A 51 31.66 8.00 32.70
C LEU A 51 32.32 7.47 31.42
N ILE A 52 33.60 7.09 31.47
CA ILE A 52 34.35 6.55 30.33
C ILE A 52 33.77 5.21 29.87
N VAL A 53 33.49 4.30 30.80
CA VAL A 53 32.88 3.00 30.49
C VAL A 53 31.51 3.21 29.83
N HIS A 54 30.67 4.11 30.36
CA HIS A 54 29.36 4.39 29.76
C HIS A 54 29.49 5.02 28.36
N ALA A 55 30.39 5.99 28.18
CA ALA A 55 30.62 6.65 26.90
C ALA A 55 31.14 5.70 25.81
N THR A 56 32.01 4.76 26.18
CA THR A 56 32.67 3.87 25.22
C THR A 56 31.83 2.64 24.87
N VAL A 57 31.22 2.01 25.88
CA VAL A 57 30.54 0.71 25.72
C VAL A 57 29.09 0.70 26.19
N GLY A 58 28.61 1.73 26.89
CA GLY A 58 27.24 1.80 27.43
C GLY A 58 26.16 1.72 26.35
N TRP A 59 26.29 2.50 25.27
CA TRP A 59 25.34 2.47 24.15
C TRP A 59 25.27 1.09 23.46
N ARG A 60 26.39 0.36 23.39
CA ARG A 60 26.47 -0.98 22.80
C ARG A 60 25.83 -2.02 23.72
N ALA A 61 26.06 -1.91 25.01
CA ALA A 61 25.45 -2.76 26.03
C ALA A 61 23.93 -2.58 26.08
N ALA A 62 23.45 -1.34 25.99
CA ALA A 62 22.02 -1.02 26.00
C ALA A 62 21.22 -1.58 24.79
N ARG A 63 21.89 -1.95 23.69
CA ARG A 63 21.23 -2.58 22.52
C ARG A 63 20.99 -4.08 22.67
N GLY A 64 21.68 -4.72 23.61
CA GLY A 64 21.52 -6.13 23.92
C GLY A 64 21.37 -6.32 25.42
N PRO A 65 20.31 -5.77 26.05
CA PRO A 65 20.02 -6.06 27.44
C PRO A 65 19.95 -7.58 27.60
N ASP A 66 20.55 -8.11 28.68
CA ASP A 66 20.63 -9.55 29.01
C ASP A 66 21.78 -10.34 28.37
N GLY A 67 22.57 -9.73 27.48
CA GLY A 67 23.79 -10.36 26.94
C GLY A 67 24.94 -10.43 27.96
N PRO A 68 25.88 -11.38 27.83
CA PRO A 68 27.04 -11.49 28.73
C PRO A 68 27.89 -10.22 28.73
N PHE A 69 27.95 -9.52 27.59
CA PHE A 69 28.61 -8.23 27.47
C PHE A 69 27.95 -7.15 28.35
N SER A 70 26.63 -7.05 28.31
CA SER A 70 25.87 -6.05 29.07
C SER A 70 25.92 -6.31 30.57
N ILE A 71 25.88 -7.59 30.97
CA ILE A 71 26.07 -8.01 32.36
C ILE A 71 27.51 -7.70 32.82
N ALA A 72 28.53 -7.90 31.98
CA ALA A 72 29.91 -7.55 32.31
C ALA A 72 30.09 -6.03 32.49
N VAL A 73 29.53 -5.23 31.58
CA VAL A 73 29.52 -3.75 31.71
C VAL A 73 28.81 -3.32 32.99
N LEU A 74 27.66 -3.94 33.31
CA LEU A 74 26.96 -3.67 34.56
C LEU A 74 27.81 -4.03 35.79
N GLY A 75 28.47 -5.18 35.77
CA GLY A 75 29.36 -5.62 36.85
C GLY A 75 30.50 -4.62 37.10
N VAL A 76 31.11 -4.10 36.02
CA VAL A 76 32.13 -3.04 36.11
C VAL A 76 31.55 -1.76 36.70
N GLN A 77 30.38 -1.31 36.24
CA GLN A 77 29.72 -0.09 36.74
C GLN A 77 29.36 -0.20 38.22
N VAL A 78 28.83 -1.35 38.64
CA VAL A 78 28.50 -1.65 40.05
C VAL A 78 29.77 -1.70 40.91
N ALA A 79 30.85 -2.32 40.42
CA ALA A 79 32.14 -2.35 41.13
C ALA A 79 32.76 -0.96 41.31
N LEU A 80 32.73 -0.13 40.26
CA LEU A 80 33.21 1.26 40.32
C LEU A 80 32.36 2.11 41.27
N PHE A 81 31.04 1.93 41.26
CA PHE A 81 30.16 2.57 42.23
C PHE A 81 30.50 2.16 43.66
N MET A 82 30.66 0.87 43.93
CA MET A 82 31.01 0.37 45.27
C MET A 82 32.33 0.96 45.76
N LEU A 83 33.34 1.03 44.87
CA LEU A 83 34.63 1.65 45.18
C LEU A 83 34.48 3.15 45.49
N ALA A 84 33.68 3.88 44.70
CA ALA A 84 33.43 5.31 44.93
C ALA A 84 32.70 5.55 46.26
N ALA A 85 31.63 4.80 46.53
CA ALA A 85 30.81 4.92 47.73
C ALA A 85 31.59 4.55 49.01
N ALA A 86 32.41 3.49 48.95
CA ALA A 86 33.28 3.10 50.06
C ALA A 86 34.40 4.13 50.33
N SER A 87 34.87 4.83 49.29
CA SER A 87 35.93 5.83 49.43
C SER A 87 35.40 7.18 49.92
N ALA A 88 34.23 7.60 49.46
CA ALA A 88 33.59 8.85 49.84
C ALA A 88 32.09 8.64 50.01
N PRO A 89 31.52 8.76 51.23
CA PRO A 89 30.10 8.51 51.48
C PRO A 89 29.15 9.35 50.60
N VAL A 90 29.55 10.57 50.23
CA VAL A 90 28.79 11.44 49.30
C VAL A 90 28.65 10.83 47.89
N ALA A 91 29.48 9.86 47.49
CA ALA A 91 29.30 9.15 46.23
C ALA A 91 28.08 8.21 46.24
N SER A 92 27.48 7.93 47.40
CA SER A 92 26.24 7.14 47.51
C SER A 92 25.06 7.79 46.76
N TRP A 93 25.10 9.10 46.50
CA TRP A 93 24.13 9.79 45.64
C TRP A 93 24.14 9.28 44.19
N LEU A 94 25.19 8.59 43.76
CA LEU A 94 25.23 7.93 42.45
C LEU A 94 24.24 6.77 42.32
N LEU A 95 23.59 6.34 43.41
CA LEU A 95 22.44 5.43 43.34
C LEU A 95 21.36 5.92 42.36
N PHE A 96 21.17 7.25 42.24
CA PHE A 96 20.25 7.83 41.26
C PHE A 96 20.67 7.56 39.80
N ALA A 97 21.97 7.42 39.52
CA ALA A 97 22.46 7.03 38.18
C ALA A 97 22.50 5.51 38.00
N VAL A 98 22.94 4.77 39.02
CA VAL A 98 23.20 3.32 38.94
C VAL A 98 21.91 2.51 38.92
N ILE A 99 20.88 2.89 39.68
CA ILE A 99 19.62 2.13 39.74
C ILE A 99 18.94 2.06 38.37
N PRO A 100 18.71 3.17 37.64
CA PRO A 100 18.16 3.09 36.28
C PRO A 100 19.06 2.30 35.32
N LEU A 101 20.38 2.45 35.43
CA LEU A 101 21.35 1.72 34.61
C LEU A 101 21.25 0.20 34.80
N ILE A 102 21.03 -0.26 36.03
CA ILE A 102 20.81 -1.69 36.34
C ILE A 102 19.62 -2.22 35.53
N PHE A 103 18.50 -1.50 35.49
CA PHE A 103 17.31 -1.92 34.74
C PHE A 103 17.48 -1.83 33.22
N GLN A 104 18.44 -1.03 32.75
CA GLN A 104 18.76 -0.92 31.32
C GLN A 104 19.68 -2.05 30.83
N LEU A 105 20.56 -2.57 31.70
CA LEU A 105 21.61 -3.52 31.29
C LEU A 105 21.38 -4.97 31.74
N ALA A 106 20.40 -5.21 32.62
CA ALA A 106 20.12 -6.53 33.16
C ALA A 106 18.64 -6.91 33.13
N PRO A 107 18.35 -8.23 33.11
CA PRO A 107 16.98 -8.71 33.15
C PRO A 107 16.38 -8.39 34.51
N VAL A 108 15.07 -8.13 34.56
CA VAL A 108 14.34 -7.68 35.77
C VAL A 108 14.68 -8.51 37.02
N ARG A 109 14.81 -9.84 36.88
CA ARG A 109 15.19 -10.73 37.97
C ARG A 109 16.56 -10.42 38.59
N LEU A 110 17.57 -10.14 37.76
CA LEU A 110 18.91 -9.77 38.22
C LEU A 110 18.94 -8.32 38.68
N ALA A 111 18.18 -7.45 38.01
CA ALA A 111 18.08 -6.04 38.35
C ALA A 111 17.56 -5.82 39.77
N ILE A 112 16.51 -6.54 40.19
CA ILE A 112 15.99 -6.45 41.56
C ILE A 112 17.08 -6.82 42.59
N GLY A 113 17.80 -7.92 42.37
CA GLY A 113 18.89 -8.34 43.26
C GLY A 113 20.05 -7.34 43.29
N ALA A 114 20.43 -6.79 42.13
CA ALA A 114 21.48 -5.79 42.03
C ALA A 114 21.09 -4.47 42.72
N VAL A 115 19.83 -4.02 42.62
CA VAL A 115 19.36 -2.82 43.34
C VAL A 115 19.47 -3.04 44.85
N VAL A 116 18.99 -4.18 45.36
CA VAL A 116 19.12 -4.51 46.79
C VAL A 116 20.60 -4.50 47.20
N LEU A 117 21.48 -5.17 46.46
CA LEU A 117 22.92 -5.21 46.76
C LEU A 117 23.54 -3.81 46.83
N VAL A 118 23.31 -2.98 45.80
CA VAL A 118 23.93 -1.66 45.65
C VAL A 118 23.40 -0.69 46.72
N THR A 119 22.13 -0.80 47.12
CA THR A 119 21.55 0.01 48.21
C THR A 119 22.03 -0.37 49.61
N LEU A 120 22.63 -1.55 49.79
CA LEU A 120 23.23 -1.98 51.06
C LEU A 120 24.69 -1.53 51.22
N VAL A 121 25.28 -0.92 50.19
CA VAL A 121 26.67 -0.43 50.25
C VAL A 121 26.84 0.69 51.28
N PRO A 122 26.01 1.75 51.32
CA PRO A 122 26.14 2.80 52.33
C PRO A 122 26.10 2.29 53.79
N PRO A 123 25.08 1.51 54.23
CA PRO A 123 25.05 1.02 55.61
C PRO A 123 26.20 0.06 55.93
N ALA A 124 26.72 -0.69 54.94
CA ALA A 124 27.89 -1.55 55.16
C ALA A 124 29.17 -0.74 55.39
N VAL A 125 29.34 0.37 54.66
CA VAL A 125 30.47 1.30 54.81
C VAL A 125 30.40 2.01 56.16
N ASP A 126 29.23 2.53 56.54
CA ASP A 126 29.03 3.20 57.83
C ASP A 126 29.27 2.24 59.01
N LEU A 127 28.75 1.01 58.91
CA LEU A 127 28.99 -0.03 59.91
C LEU A 127 30.49 -0.36 60.05
N ALA A 128 31.22 -0.47 58.95
CA ALA A 128 32.66 -0.76 58.95
C ALA A 128 33.51 0.40 59.50
N ALA A 129 33.08 1.64 59.26
CA ALA A 129 33.72 2.84 59.80
C ALA A 129 33.39 3.09 61.28
N GLY A 130 32.44 2.33 61.85
CA GLY A 130 31.93 2.59 63.20
C GLY A 130 31.16 3.91 63.29
N THR A 131 30.64 4.39 62.16
CA THR A 131 29.89 5.65 62.03
C THR A 131 28.41 5.36 61.80
N GLY A 132 27.55 6.36 62.03
CA GLY A 132 26.14 6.27 61.66
C GLY A 132 25.24 5.53 62.63
N ASN A 133 24.00 5.31 62.21
CA ASN A 133 22.97 4.62 62.97
C ASN A 133 22.39 3.53 62.10
N LEU A 134 22.88 2.30 62.29
CA LEU A 134 22.51 1.13 61.49
C LEU A 134 21.00 0.97 61.31
N LYS A 135 20.19 1.32 62.33
CA LYS A 135 18.72 1.26 62.21
C LYS A 135 18.20 2.27 61.18
N THR A 136 18.67 3.52 61.25
CA THR A 136 18.29 4.57 60.31
C THR A 136 18.79 4.25 58.89
N ASP A 137 20.03 3.78 58.76
CA ASP A 137 20.65 3.52 57.47
C ASP A 137 19.98 2.34 56.75
N LEU A 138 19.64 1.27 57.48
CA LEU A 138 18.87 0.16 56.93
C LEU A 138 17.44 0.57 56.49
N VAL A 139 16.79 1.49 57.22
CA VAL A 139 15.48 2.02 56.83
C VAL A 139 15.60 2.83 55.52
N ILE A 140 16.61 3.70 55.41
CA ILE A 140 16.88 4.47 54.19
C ILE A 140 17.16 3.51 53.03
N SER A 141 18.03 2.52 53.20
CA SER A 141 18.33 1.52 52.16
C SER A 141 17.09 0.73 51.74
N ALA A 142 16.22 0.33 52.67
CA ALA A 142 14.97 -0.37 52.34
C ALA A 142 14.03 0.51 51.50
N ILE A 143 13.89 1.79 51.84
CA ILE A 143 13.08 2.76 51.09
C ILE A 143 13.70 3.00 49.70
N SER A 144 15.01 3.19 49.62
CA SER A 144 15.74 3.38 48.35
C SER A 144 15.62 2.15 47.44
N ALA A 145 15.73 0.94 47.99
CA ALA A 145 15.55 -0.30 47.24
C ALA A 145 14.12 -0.43 46.71
N GLY A 146 13.12 -0.23 47.59
CA GLY A 146 11.71 -0.31 47.22
C GLY A 146 11.32 0.72 46.15
N SER A 147 11.73 1.98 46.33
CA SER A 147 11.47 3.05 45.34
C SER A 147 12.23 2.84 44.03
N GLY A 148 13.49 2.40 44.09
CA GLY A 148 14.30 2.09 42.91
C GLY A 148 13.71 0.95 42.08
N VAL A 149 13.28 -0.14 42.72
CA VAL A 149 12.59 -1.24 42.04
C VAL A 149 11.26 -0.79 41.47
N TRP A 150 10.47 -0.05 42.24
CA TRP A 150 9.17 0.46 41.77
C TRP A 150 9.32 1.38 40.54
N LEU A 151 10.25 2.33 40.58
CA LEU A 151 10.56 3.22 39.46
C LEU A 151 11.07 2.45 38.24
N GLY A 152 11.99 1.50 38.43
CA GLY A 152 12.52 0.67 37.33
C GLY A 152 11.42 -0.13 36.63
N LEU A 153 10.55 -0.80 37.39
CA LEU A 153 9.41 -1.53 36.85
C LEU A 153 8.39 -0.60 36.17
N TRP A 154 8.13 0.58 36.74
CA TRP A 154 7.25 1.59 36.15
C TRP A 154 7.79 2.09 34.82
N ILE A 155 9.09 2.40 34.74
CA ILE A 155 9.78 2.80 33.50
C ILE A 155 9.61 1.72 32.43
N ILE A 156 9.92 0.46 32.74
CA ILE A 156 9.79 -0.66 31.79
C ILE A 156 8.34 -0.77 31.30
N ARG A 157 7.37 -0.65 32.21
CA ARG A 157 5.94 -0.71 31.86
C ARG A 157 5.55 0.44 30.93
N VAL A 158 5.99 1.66 31.20
CA VAL A 158 5.70 2.86 30.39
C VAL A 158 6.29 2.71 28.98
N ILE A 159 7.54 2.24 28.87
CA ILE A 159 8.18 2.01 27.57
C ILE A 159 7.41 0.95 26.77
N ARG A 160 7.06 -0.18 27.41
CA ARG A 160 6.31 -1.25 26.74
C ARG A 160 4.95 -0.77 26.28
N GLN A 161 4.23 -0.04 27.12
CA GLN A 161 2.93 0.54 26.77
C GLN A 161 3.04 1.59 25.65
N SER A 162 4.10 2.38 25.62
CA SER A 162 4.33 3.38 24.57
C SER A 162 4.62 2.73 23.22
N THR A 163 5.39 1.64 23.21
CA THR A 163 5.75 0.92 21.97
C THR A 163 4.55 0.12 21.44
N GLU A 164 3.79 -0.55 22.30
CA GLU A 164 2.52 -1.20 21.92
C GLU A 164 1.54 -0.19 21.29
N ARG A 165 1.37 0.99 21.91
CA ARG A 165 0.50 2.05 21.36
C ARG A 165 0.99 2.58 20.01
N ALA A 166 2.29 2.78 19.84
CA ALA A 166 2.83 3.25 18.57
C ALA A 166 2.57 2.25 17.43
N ASN A 167 2.75 0.95 17.70
CA ASN A 167 2.46 -0.10 16.73
C ASN A 167 0.97 -0.15 16.36
N LEU A 168 0.07 -0.04 17.35
CA LEU A 168 -1.37 -0.01 17.10
C LEU A 168 -1.81 1.21 16.28
N ILE A 169 -1.20 2.38 16.51
CA ILE A 169 -1.47 3.58 15.72
C ILE A 169 -1.04 3.36 14.26
N ALA A 170 0.16 2.81 14.04
CA ALA A 170 0.65 2.51 12.69
C ALA A 170 -0.26 1.52 11.96
N GLU A 171 -0.68 0.43 12.62
CA GLU A 171 -1.61 -0.56 12.06
C GLU A 171 -2.98 0.05 11.74
N LEU A 172 -3.49 0.93 12.61
CA LEU A 172 -4.75 1.64 12.38
C LEU A 172 -4.66 2.61 11.20
N GLU A 173 -3.53 3.32 11.05
CA GLU A 173 -3.29 4.23 9.94
C GLU A 173 -3.21 3.48 8.60
N GLU A 174 -2.50 2.34 8.57
CA GLU A 174 -2.43 1.46 7.40
C GLU A 174 -3.83 0.93 7.02
N SER A 175 -4.58 0.41 7.99
CA SER A 175 -5.94 -0.07 7.77
C SER A 175 -6.88 1.04 7.26
N ARG A 176 -6.78 2.25 7.82
CA ARG A 176 -7.57 3.40 7.36
C ARG A 176 -7.22 3.83 5.95
N ALA A 177 -5.94 3.83 5.59
CA ALA A 177 -5.50 4.16 4.24
C ALA A 177 -6.07 3.15 3.23
N GLU A 178 -6.05 1.86 3.58
CA GLU A 178 -6.60 0.81 2.72
C GLU A 178 -8.13 0.90 2.57
N VAL A 179 -8.86 1.12 3.66
CA VAL A 179 -10.31 1.36 3.60
C VAL A 179 -10.64 2.59 2.76
N ALA A 180 -9.89 3.68 2.90
CA ALA A 180 -10.08 4.89 2.10
C ALA A 180 -9.84 4.63 0.60
N ARG A 181 -8.79 3.87 0.25
CA ARG A 181 -8.48 3.47 -1.12
C ARG A 181 -9.62 2.64 -1.73
N LEU A 182 -10.05 1.59 -1.04
CA LEU A 182 -11.12 0.70 -1.50
C LEU A 182 -12.46 1.45 -1.62
N SER A 183 -12.77 2.32 -0.66
CA SER A 183 -13.97 3.16 -0.70
C SER A 183 -13.95 4.13 -1.89
N HIS A 184 -12.78 4.72 -2.19
CA HIS A 184 -12.62 5.59 -3.36
C HIS A 184 -12.81 4.83 -4.67
N GLU A 185 -12.20 3.64 -4.82
CA GLU A 185 -12.36 2.79 -6.01
C GLU A 185 -13.80 2.33 -6.21
N ALA A 186 -14.48 1.93 -5.13
CA ALA A 186 -15.89 1.59 -5.13
C ALA A 186 -16.76 2.80 -5.52
N GLY A 187 -16.47 3.99 -4.97
CA GLY A 187 -17.15 5.23 -5.28
C GLY A 187 -17.02 5.64 -6.75
N VAL A 188 -15.80 5.57 -7.30
CA VAL A 188 -15.53 5.84 -8.73
C VAL A 188 -16.31 4.88 -9.63
N THR A 189 -16.36 3.60 -9.27
CA THR A 189 -17.08 2.58 -10.04
C THR A 189 -18.60 2.78 -9.99
N ALA A 190 -19.13 3.06 -8.79
CA ALA A 190 -20.54 3.37 -8.60
C ALA A 190 -20.96 4.61 -9.42
N GLU A 191 -20.14 5.65 -9.40
CA GLU A 191 -20.40 6.88 -10.15
C GLU A 191 -20.34 6.66 -11.67
N ARG A 192 -19.35 5.91 -12.18
CA ARG A 192 -19.31 5.53 -13.59
C ARG A 192 -20.55 4.75 -14.02
N THR A 193 -21.03 3.85 -13.18
CA THR A 193 -22.24 3.06 -13.44
C THR A 193 -23.49 3.94 -13.46
N ARG A 194 -23.61 4.86 -12.49
CA ARG A 194 -24.71 5.84 -12.43
C ARG A 194 -24.72 6.72 -13.69
N LEU A 195 -23.57 7.28 -14.07
CA LEU A 195 -23.42 8.10 -15.26
C LEU A 195 -23.76 7.32 -16.55
N ALA A 196 -23.35 6.05 -16.66
CA ALA A 196 -23.70 5.20 -17.77
C ALA A 196 -25.23 5.02 -17.89
N GLY A 197 -25.92 4.82 -16.76
CA GLY A 197 -27.38 4.74 -16.70
C GLY A 197 -28.06 6.06 -17.13
N GLU A 198 -27.67 7.19 -16.53
CA GLU A 198 -28.26 8.50 -16.83
C GLU A 198 -28.06 8.93 -18.29
N ILE A 199 -26.86 8.68 -18.85
CA ILE A 199 -26.58 8.93 -20.26
C ILE A 199 -27.46 8.05 -21.15
N HIS A 200 -27.63 6.77 -20.81
CA HIS A 200 -28.48 5.85 -21.57
C HIS A 200 -29.93 6.33 -21.58
N ASP A 201 -30.48 6.65 -20.41
CA ASP A 201 -31.88 7.05 -20.28
C ASP A 201 -32.14 8.40 -20.96
N THR A 202 -31.20 9.35 -20.88
CA THR A 202 -31.42 10.70 -21.43
C THR A 202 -31.09 10.79 -22.92
N LEU A 203 -29.87 10.43 -23.32
CA LEU A 203 -29.40 10.66 -24.68
C LEU A 203 -29.92 9.57 -25.64
N ALA A 204 -29.85 8.31 -25.24
CA ALA A 204 -30.23 7.22 -26.15
C ALA A 204 -31.75 7.21 -26.41
N GLN A 205 -32.58 7.46 -25.40
CA GLN A 205 -34.03 7.62 -25.59
C GLN A 205 -34.38 8.92 -26.33
N GLY A 206 -33.68 10.02 -26.04
CA GLY A 206 -33.86 11.30 -26.73
C GLY A 206 -33.63 11.18 -28.24
N PHE A 207 -32.51 10.59 -28.67
CA PHE A 207 -32.25 10.40 -30.10
C PHE A 207 -33.19 9.38 -30.75
N THR A 208 -33.59 8.33 -30.02
CA THR A 208 -34.58 7.36 -30.52
C THR A 208 -35.93 8.03 -30.76
N SER A 209 -36.38 8.88 -29.84
CA SER A 209 -37.60 9.68 -29.99
C SER A 209 -37.53 10.64 -31.17
N ILE A 210 -36.41 11.37 -31.35
CA ILE A 210 -36.18 12.26 -32.49
C ILE A 210 -36.27 11.49 -33.82
N ILE A 211 -35.59 10.34 -33.91
CA ILE A 211 -35.64 9.49 -35.11
C ILE A 211 -37.08 9.04 -35.41
N THR A 212 -37.82 8.65 -34.37
CA THR A 212 -39.18 8.12 -34.49
C THR A 212 -40.16 9.21 -34.95
N LEU A 213 -40.09 10.40 -34.35
CA LEU A 213 -40.91 11.57 -34.73
C LEU A 213 -40.63 12.02 -36.17
N ILE A 214 -39.36 12.03 -36.58
CA ILE A 214 -39.00 12.39 -37.96
C ILE A 214 -39.49 11.32 -38.95
N GLN A 215 -39.43 10.03 -38.60
CA GLN A 215 -39.94 8.96 -39.45
C GLN A 215 -41.46 8.94 -39.58
N ALA A 216 -42.17 9.43 -38.56
CA ALA A 216 -43.63 9.59 -38.58
C ALA A 216 -44.11 10.87 -39.30
N SER A 217 -43.19 11.72 -39.76
CA SER A 217 -43.50 12.97 -40.48
C SER A 217 -43.91 12.71 -41.94
N ASP A 218 -44.80 13.55 -42.47
CA ASP A 218 -45.41 13.42 -43.80
C ASP A 218 -44.37 13.23 -44.93
N PRO A 219 -44.49 12.25 -45.84
CA PRO A 219 -43.50 12.00 -46.89
C PRO A 219 -43.26 13.19 -47.82
N GLU A 220 -44.25 14.06 -47.98
CA GLU A 220 -44.19 15.27 -48.81
C GLU A 220 -43.32 16.40 -48.18
N LEU A 221 -43.01 16.29 -46.87
CA LEU A 221 -42.17 17.25 -46.12
C LEU A 221 -40.71 16.78 -45.95
N ARG A 222 -40.33 15.64 -46.55
CA ARG A 222 -38.97 15.09 -46.49
C ARG A 222 -38.03 15.84 -47.45
N ASP A 223 -37.54 16.99 -47.01
CA ASP A 223 -36.42 17.70 -47.64
C ASP A 223 -35.06 17.17 -47.13
N GLU A 224 -33.98 17.53 -47.82
CA GLU A 224 -32.58 17.15 -47.56
C GLU A 224 -32.14 17.45 -46.12
N ARG A 225 -32.72 18.50 -45.51
CA ARG A 225 -32.50 18.90 -44.10
C ARG A 225 -33.06 17.90 -43.10
N LEU A 226 -34.21 17.28 -43.39
CA LEU A 226 -34.81 16.24 -42.53
C LEU A 226 -33.98 14.96 -42.57
N ALA A 227 -33.47 14.62 -43.76
CA ALA A 227 -32.55 13.51 -43.94
C ALA A 227 -31.22 13.74 -43.18
N LEU A 228 -30.71 14.97 -43.18
CA LEU A 228 -29.54 15.36 -42.38
C LEU A 228 -29.81 15.21 -40.87
N ALA A 229 -30.95 15.68 -40.38
CA ALA A 229 -31.31 15.54 -38.96
C ALA A 229 -31.39 14.08 -38.49
N VAL A 230 -31.95 13.17 -39.30
CA VAL A 230 -31.97 11.73 -39.00
C VAL A 230 -30.56 11.14 -38.98
N ARG A 231 -29.68 11.56 -39.91
CA ARG A 231 -28.28 11.12 -39.92
C ARG A 231 -27.56 11.55 -38.64
N THR A 232 -27.64 12.83 -38.29
CA THR A 232 -27.02 13.37 -37.08
C THR A 232 -27.56 12.71 -35.81
N ALA A 233 -28.86 12.45 -35.72
CA ALA A 233 -29.44 11.75 -34.58
C ALA A 233 -28.96 10.29 -34.45
N ARG A 234 -28.74 9.59 -35.57
CA ARG A 234 -28.17 8.24 -35.58
C ARG A 234 -26.69 8.23 -35.17
N GLU A 235 -25.92 9.21 -35.64
CA GLU A 235 -24.51 9.39 -35.26
C GLU A 235 -24.39 9.66 -33.75
N ASN A 236 -25.15 10.61 -33.22
CA ASN A 236 -25.13 10.92 -31.79
C ASN A 236 -25.63 9.75 -30.92
N LEU A 237 -26.59 8.95 -31.42
CA LEU A 237 -27.03 7.72 -30.74
C LEU A 237 -25.92 6.66 -30.71
N ALA A 238 -25.16 6.51 -31.80
CA ALA A 238 -24.03 5.60 -31.87
C ALA A 238 -22.90 6.05 -30.93
N GLU A 239 -22.60 7.35 -30.90
CA GLU A 239 -21.61 7.95 -30.01
C GLU A 239 -22.00 7.82 -28.53
N SER A 240 -23.25 8.12 -28.19
CA SER A 240 -23.77 7.96 -26.82
C SER A 240 -23.67 6.50 -26.34
N ARG A 241 -23.99 5.53 -27.21
CA ARG A 241 -23.85 4.09 -26.92
C ARG A 241 -22.39 3.66 -26.79
N ALA A 242 -21.47 4.31 -27.50
CA ALA A 242 -20.03 4.06 -27.35
C ALA A 242 -19.52 4.56 -26.00
N ILE A 243 -19.94 5.75 -25.56
CA ILE A 243 -19.60 6.31 -24.25
C ILE A 243 -20.15 5.42 -23.12
N VAL A 244 -21.42 5.01 -23.19
CA VAL A 244 -22.03 4.11 -22.19
C VAL A 244 -21.29 2.77 -22.10
N ALA A 245 -20.86 2.22 -23.24
CA ALA A 245 -20.11 0.96 -23.25
C ALA A 245 -18.68 1.11 -22.71
N ALA A 246 -18.02 2.26 -22.93
CA ALA A 246 -16.74 2.55 -22.31
C ALA A 246 -16.86 2.75 -20.79
N LEU A 247 -18.06 3.10 -20.30
CA LEU A 247 -18.38 3.25 -18.88
C LEU A 247 -18.93 1.98 -18.22
N SER A 248 -19.24 0.92 -18.98
CA SER A 248 -19.89 -0.30 -18.46
C SER A 248 -18.92 -1.50 -18.42
N PRO A 249 -18.54 -1.98 -17.22
CA PRO A 249 -17.59 -3.10 -17.06
C PRO A 249 -18.08 -4.46 -17.60
N SER A 250 -19.40 -4.66 -17.69
CA SER A 250 -20.02 -5.99 -17.78
C SER A 250 -19.75 -6.83 -19.04
N ALA A 251 -19.27 -6.24 -20.14
CA ALA A 251 -19.04 -7.01 -21.38
C ALA A 251 -17.70 -7.76 -21.41
N LEU A 252 -16.70 -7.26 -20.65
CA LEU A 252 -15.30 -7.71 -20.70
C LEU A 252 -14.81 -8.37 -19.40
N ASP A 253 -15.67 -8.56 -18.39
CA ASP A 253 -15.28 -9.18 -17.10
C ASP A 253 -14.65 -10.58 -17.22
N ALA A 254 -14.93 -11.32 -18.31
CA ALA A 254 -14.34 -12.62 -18.60
C ALA A 254 -13.24 -12.58 -19.70
N GLY A 255 -12.80 -11.38 -20.08
CA GLY A 255 -11.82 -11.14 -21.15
C GLY A 255 -12.40 -11.12 -22.57
N LEU A 256 -11.64 -10.54 -23.50
CA LEU A 256 -12.04 -10.35 -24.91
C LEU A 256 -12.42 -11.67 -25.61
N THR A 257 -11.65 -12.75 -25.39
CA THR A 257 -11.89 -14.04 -26.06
C THR A 257 -13.29 -14.57 -25.76
N ASP A 258 -13.71 -14.53 -24.48
CA ASP A 258 -15.03 -15.00 -24.08
C ASP A 258 -16.14 -14.04 -24.51
N ALA A 259 -15.87 -12.73 -24.53
CA ALA A 259 -16.81 -11.75 -25.07
C ALA A 259 -17.12 -12.00 -26.55
N VAL A 260 -16.08 -12.24 -27.37
CA VAL A 260 -16.23 -12.56 -28.80
C VAL A 260 -16.93 -13.91 -28.98
N ARG A 261 -16.54 -14.95 -28.22
CA ARG A 261 -17.20 -16.26 -28.26
C ARG A 261 -18.70 -16.16 -27.99
N ARG A 262 -19.09 -15.46 -26.93
CA ARG A 262 -20.50 -15.23 -26.58
C ARG A 262 -21.25 -14.46 -27.66
N GLN A 263 -20.60 -13.45 -28.26
CA GLN A 263 -21.19 -12.67 -29.34
C GLN A 263 -21.47 -13.54 -30.58
N THR A 264 -20.53 -14.41 -30.97
CA THR A 264 -20.71 -15.33 -32.10
C THR A 264 -21.78 -16.39 -31.83
N ALA A 265 -21.84 -16.92 -30.60
CA ALA A 265 -22.89 -17.86 -30.20
C ALA A 265 -24.29 -17.20 -30.26
N ARG A 266 -24.43 -16.01 -29.68
CA ARG A 266 -25.69 -15.24 -29.72
C ARG A 266 -26.13 -14.92 -31.14
N PHE A 267 -25.19 -14.60 -32.03
CA PHE A 267 -25.50 -14.36 -33.44
C PHE A 267 -26.16 -15.58 -34.10
N THR A 268 -25.64 -16.78 -33.82
CA THR A 268 -26.22 -18.04 -34.30
C THR A 268 -27.63 -18.24 -33.75
N GLU A 269 -27.82 -18.00 -32.45
CA GLU A 269 -29.14 -18.11 -31.79
C GLU A 269 -30.18 -17.12 -32.36
N GLU A 270 -29.79 -15.87 -32.62
CA GLU A 270 -30.70 -14.82 -33.10
C GLU A 270 -31.06 -14.95 -34.58
N THR A 271 -30.16 -15.49 -35.40
CA THR A 271 -30.31 -15.49 -36.87
C THR A 271 -30.57 -16.87 -37.47
N GLY A 272 -30.23 -17.94 -36.75
CA GLY A 272 -30.22 -19.31 -37.28
C GLY A 272 -29.07 -19.60 -38.25
N LEU A 273 -28.18 -18.63 -38.53
CA LEU A 273 -27.04 -18.76 -39.42
C LEU A 273 -25.86 -19.39 -38.66
N ALA A 274 -25.24 -20.43 -39.22
CA ALA A 274 -24.12 -21.10 -38.57
C ALA A 274 -22.91 -20.17 -38.46
N ALA A 275 -22.55 -19.76 -37.24
CA ALA A 275 -21.36 -18.95 -37.00
C ALA A 275 -20.33 -19.69 -36.13
N SER A 276 -19.12 -19.89 -36.67
CA SER A 276 -18.02 -20.55 -35.96
C SER A 276 -17.08 -19.54 -35.31
N PHE A 277 -16.55 -19.88 -34.13
CA PHE A 277 -15.53 -19.09 -33.44
C PHE A 277 -14.25 -19.90 -33.20
N ARG A 278 -13.10 -19.33 -33.53
CA ARG A 278 -11.78 -19.90 -33.26
C ARG A 278 -10.85 -18.86 -32.65
N THR A 279 -9.96 -19.34 -31.78
CA THR A 279 -8.87 -18.53 -31.19
C THR A 279 -7.54 -19.19 -31.51
N THR A 280 -6.53 -18.38 -31.84
CA THR A 280 -5.15 -18.83 -32.10
C THR A 280 -4.18 -17.96 -31.31
N GLY A 281 -3.07 -18.56 -30.86
CA GLY A 281 -2.15 -17.92 -29.90
C GLY A 281 -2.64 -18.00 -28.45
N GLU A 282 -1.81 -17.55 -27.51
CA GLU A 282 -2.21 -17.47 -26.09
C GLU A 282 -2.94 -16.15 -25.81
N PRO A 283 -4.16 -16.19 -25.24
CA PRO A 283 -4.84 -14.99 -24.75
C PRO A 283 -3.98 -14.26 -23.72
N ARG A 284 -3.93 -12.93 -23.83
CA ARG A 284 -3.26 -12.04 -22.89
C ARG A 284 -4.12 -10.84 -22.58
N ASP A 285 -3.87 -10.21 -21.44
CA ASP A 285 -4.53 -8.98 -21.04
C ASP A 285 -4.16 -7.85 -22.00
N LEU A 286 -5.17 -7.17 -22.52
CA LEU A 286 -5.02 -6.01 -23.40
C LEU A 286 -5.50 -4.77 -22.66
N ALA A 287 -5.01 -3.60 -23.06
CA ALA A 287 -5.59 -2.35 -22.59
C ALA A 287 -7.09 -2.31 -22.97
N THR A 288 -7.96 -1.95 -22.03
CA THR A 288 -9.43 -1.93 -22.23
C THR A 288 -9.88 -1.25 -23.53
N PRO A 289 -9.29 -0.12 -23.98
CA PRO A 289 -9.66 0.49 -25.26
C PRO A 289 -9.48 -0.45 -26.47
N ILE A 290 -8.44 -1.29 -26.46
CA ILE A 290 -8.13 -2.25 -27.53
C ILE A 290 -9.19 -3.37 -27.56
N GLU A 291 -9.53 -3.92 -26.39
CA GLU A 291 -10.56 -4.96 -26.27
C GLU A 291 -11.92 -4.46 -26.75
N VAL A 292 -12.30 -3.23 -26.36
CA VAL A 292 -13.54 -2.60 -26.79
C VAL A 292 -13.57 -2.44 -28.31
N VAL A 293 -12.50 -1.95 -28.93
CA VAL A 293 -12.44 -1.74 -30.38
C VAL A 293 -12.55 -3.07 -31.15
N LEU A 294 -11.86 -4.12 -30.72
CA LEU A 294 -11.93 -5.47 -31.31
C LEU A 294 -13.32 -6.09 -31.18
N LEU A 295 -13.94 -6.01 -30.00
CA LEU A 295 -15.28 -6.52 -29.76
C LEU A 295 -16.32 -5.77 -30.60
N ARG A 296 -16.21 -4.44 -30.70
CA ARG A 296 -17.10 -3.61 -31.51
C ARG A 296 -16.97 -3.89 -33.00
N ALA A 297 -15.75 -4.06 -33.51
CA ALA A 297 -15.54 -4.44 -34.90
C ALA A 297 -16.20 -5.79 -35.22
N THR A 298 -16.10 -6.75 -34.29
CA THR A 298 -16.77 -8.05 -34.43
C THR A 298 -18.30 -7.92 -34.47
N GLN A 299 -18.86 -7.14 -33.55
CA GLN A 299 -20.32 -6.90 -33.49
C GLN A 299 -20.86 -6.24 -34.76
N GLU A 300 -20.15 -5.23 -35.26
CA GLU A 300 -20.53 -4.51 -36.47
C GLU A 300 -20.40 -5.41 -37.71
N ALA A 301 -19.32 -6.18 -37.82
CA ALA A 301 -19.13 -7.14 -38.90
C ALA A 301 -20.24 -8.20 -38.93
N LEU A 302 -20.58 -8.82 -37.79
CA LEU A 302 -21.70 -9.76 -37.70
C LEU A 302 -23.05 -9.08 -38.03
N THR A 303 -23.24 -7.84 -37.60
CA THR A 303 -24.45 -7.06 -37.96
C THR A 303 -24.56 -6.87 -39.47
N ASN A 304 -23.44 -6.61 -40.15
CA ASN A 304 -23.40 -6.50 -41.61
C ASN A 304 -23.72 -7.83 -42.28
N VAL A 305 -23.20 -8.96 -41.78
CA VAL A 305 -23.55 -10.29 -42.29
C VAL A 305 -25.07 -10.51 -42.24
N ARG A 306 -25.69 -10.29 -41.07
CA ARG A 306 -27.15 -10.44 -40.90
C ARG A 306 -27.96 -9.57 -41.85
N ARG A 307 -27.54 -8.31 -42.07
CA ARG A 307 -28.34 -7.33 -42.82
C ARG A 307 -28.11 -7.40 -44.33
N HIS A 308 -26.94 -7.81 -44.77
CA HIS A 308 -26.50 -7.56 -46.14
C HIS A 308 -25.96 -8.80 -46.87
N ALA A 309 -25.35 -9.76 -46.17
CA ALA A 309 -24.56 -10.79 -46.84
C ALA A 309 -25.38 -11.87 -47.55
N ARG A 310 -26.62 -12.18 -47.11
CA ARG A 310 -27.36 -13.38 -47.55
C ARG A 310 -26.50 -14.66 -47.49
N ALA A 311 -25.64 -14.73 -46.47
CA ALA A 311 -24.70 -15.82 -46.22
C ALA A 311 -25.39 -17.04 -45.61
N ASN A 312 -24.79 -18.22 -45.77
CA ASN A 312 -25.19 -19.44 -45.07
C ASN A 312 -24.30 -19.70 -43.84
N GLU A 313 -23.04 -19.25 -43.89
CA GLU A 313 -22.05 -19.44 -42.82
C GLU A 313 -21.26 -18.15 -42.54
N ALA A 314 -20.91 -17.96 -41.27
CA ALA A 314 -19.94 -16.96 -40.84
C ALA A 314 -18.83 -17.59 -39.98
N ALA A 315 -17.63 -17.03 -40.03
CA ALA A 315 -16.49 -17.46 -39.23
C ALA A 315 -15.83 -16.26 -38.56
N VAL A 316 -15.57 -16.38 -37.26
CA VAL A 316 -14.85 -15.41 -36.46
C VAL A 316 -13.56 -16.02 -35.94
N LEU A 317 -12.42 -15.41 -36.27
CA LEU A 317 -11.11 -15.79 -35.79
C LEU A 317 -10.53 -14.66 -34.95
N LEU A 318 -10.10 -14.97 -33.73
CA LEU A 318 -9.31 -14.09 -32.88
C LEU A 318 -7.88 -14.64 -32.79
N ALA A 319 -6.89 -13.89 -33.26
CA ALA A 319 -5.50 -14.30 -33.31
C ALA A 319 -4.63 -13.39 -32.43
N TYR A 320 -3.93 -14.00 -31.49
CA TYR A 320 -2.94 -13.35 -30.63
C TYR A 320 -1.54 -13.62 -31.17
N SER A 321 -0.84 -12.55 -31.53
CA SER A 321 0.57 -12.55 -31.93
C SER A 321 1.42 -11.78 -30.91
N PRO A 322 2.76 -11.95 -30.92
CA PRO A 322 3.64 -11.27 -29.97
C PRO A 322 3.54 -9.74 -29.97
N SER A 323 3.20 -9.12 -31.10
CA SER A 323 3.19 -7.66 -31.29
C SER A 323 1.83 -7.07 -31.69
N SER A 324 0.82 -7.91 -31.92
CA SER A 324 -0.49 -7.47 -32.35
C SER A 324 -1.57 -8.49 -32.02
N VAL A 325 -2.82 -8.02 -31.96
CA VAL A 325 -4.01 -8.88 -31.91
C VAL A 325 -4.86 -8.58 -33.14
N ARG A 326 -5.40 -9.64 -33.74
CA ARG A 326 -6.18 -9.55 -34.97
C ARG A 326 -7.52 -10.24 -34.79
N VAL A 327 -8.60 -9.58 -35.20
CA VAL A 327 -9.91 -10.22 -35.37
C VAL A 327 -10.29 -10.26 -36.85
N VAL A 328 -10.71 -11.42 -37.30
CA VAL A 328 -11.15 -11.66 -38.69
C VAL A 328 -12.56 -12.20 -38.66
N VAL A 329 -13.47 -11.54 -39.38
CA VAL A 329 -14.84 -11.99 -39.59
C VAL A 329 -15.02 -12.23 -41.08
N ARG A 330 -15.42 -13.46 -41.43
CA ARG A 330 -15.65 -13.88 -42.81
C ARG A 330 -17.05 -14.44 -42.98
N ASP A 331 -17.68 -14.16 -44.11
CA ASP A 331 -18.92 -14.80 -44.55
C ASP A 331 -18.79 -15.37 -45.97
N ASP A 332 -19.72 -16.25 -46.33
CA ASP A 332 -19.85 -16.87 -47.67
C ASP A 332 -20.99 -16.22 -48.50
N GLY A 333 -21.34 -14.98 -48.19
CA GLY A 333 -22.47 -14.28 -48.78
C GLY A 333 -22.24 -13.76 -50.21
N CYS A 334 -23.16 -12.91 -50.67
CA CYS A 334 -23.13 -12.34 -52.01
C CYS A 334 -22.02 -11.30 -52.25
N GLY A 335 -21.23 -10.97 -51.23
CA GLY A 335 -20.20 -9.93 -51.30
C GLY A 335 -20.73 -8.56 -51.72
N PHE A 336 -19.82 -7.61 -51.93
CA PHE A 336 -20.12 -6.29 -52.48
C PHE A 336 -18.87 -5.66 -53.10
N ASP A 337 -19.09 -4.72 -54.03
CA ASP A 337 -18.02 -3.88 -54.54
C ASP A 337 -17.58 -2.85 -53.49
N THR A 338 -16.36 -3.06 -52.97
CA THR A 338 -15.75 -2.21 -51.94
C THR A 338 -15.49 -0.77 -52.41
N THR A 339 -15.48 -0.50 -53.72
CA THR A 339 -15.22 0.83 -54.28
C THR A 339 -16.48 1.69 -54.38
N THR A 340 -17.65 1.09 -54.54
CA THR A 340 -18.93 1.79 -54.74
C THR A 340 -19.87 1.67 -53.53
N ASN A 341 -19.73 0.63 -52.70
CA ASN A 341 -20.61 0.37 -51.56
C ASN A 341 -19.84 0.47 -50.22
N GLY A 342 -19.78 1.68 -49.68
CA GLY A 342 -19.28 1.96 -48.33
C GLY A 342 -20.41 2.44 -47.42
N GLY A 343 -21.24 1.52 -46.91
CA GLY A 343 -22.21 1.86 -45.88
C GLY A 343 -21.54 2.47 -44.64
N PHE A 344 -22.31 3.17 -43.79
CA PHE A 344 -21.77 3.94 -42.65
C PHE A 344 -20.98 3.12 -41.60
N GLY A 345 -21.12 1.79 -41.58
CA GLY A 345 -20.43 0.91 -40.62
C GLY A 345 -18.92 0.79 -40.85
N LEU A 346 -18.46 0.77 -42.12
CA LEU A 346 -17.03 0.59 -42.44
C LEU A 346 -16.17 1.81 -42.11
N PRO A 347 -16.57 3.06 -42.42
CA PRO A 347 -15.82 4.25 -42.00
C PRO A 347 -15.70 4.38 -40.47
N GLY A 348 -16.78 4.10 -39.74
CA GLY A 348 -16.77 4.15 -38.28
C GLY A 348 -15.86 3.08 -37.64
N MET A 349 -15.79 1.87 -38.24
CA MET A 349 -14.82 0.86 -37.81
C MET A 349 -13.38 1.30 -38.10
N ARG A 350 -13.12 1.95 -39.24
CA ARG A 350 -11.79 2.43 -39.61
C ARG A 350 -11.29 3.52 -38.66
N GLN A 351 -12.12 4.53 -38.39
CA GLN A 351 -11.77 5.61 -37.46
C GLN A 351 -11.44 5.07 -36.06
N ARG A 352 -12.22 4.10 -35.56
CA ARG A 352 -11.97 3.47 -34.26
C ARG A 352 -10.71 2.61 -34.24
N ALA A 353 -10.38 1.94 -35.35
CA ALA A 353 -9.11 1.23 -35.48
C ALA A 353 -7.92 2.20 -35.38
N GLU A 354 -7.98 3.32 -36.10
CA GLU A 354 -6.92 4.34 -36.09
C GLU A 354 -6.69 4.95 -34.70
N GLN A 355 -7.75 5.15 -33.90
CA GLN A 355 -7.66 5.65 -32.52
C GLN A 355 -6.81 4.79 -31.59
N VAL A 356 -6.69 3.49 -31.86
CA VAL A 356 -5.86 2.55 -31.10
C VAL A 356 -4.60 2.13 -31.88
N GLY A 357 -4.25 2.86 -32.94
CA GLY A 357 -3.09 2.56 -33.79
C GLY A 357 -3.26 1.31 -34.67
N GLY A 358 -4.49 0.83 -34.82
CA GLY A 358 -4.83 -0.35 -35.61
C GLY A 358 -5.16 -0.05 -37.07
N THR A 359 -5.27 -1.12 -37.86
CA THR A 359 -5.58 -1.09 -39.29
C THR A 359 -6.77 -1.99 -39.59
N LEU A 360 -7.76 -1.45 -40.30
CA LEU A 360 -8.91 -2.19 -40.81
C LEU A 360 -8.74 -2.50 -42.30
N THR A 361 -8.78 -3.78 -42.65
CA THR A 361 -8.76 -4.29 -44.02
C THR A 361 -10.10 -4.93 -44.35
N VAL A 362 -10.66 -4.61 -45.52
CA VAL A 362 -11.91 -5.20 -46.02
C VAL A 362 -11.63 -5.78 -47.39
N ARG A 363 -11.96 -7.07 -47.58
CA ARG A 363 -11.88 -7.77 -48.86
C ARG A 363 -13.26 -8.32 -49.18
N SER A 364 -13.83 -7.92 -50.30
CA SER A 364 -15.13 -8.41 -50.76
C SER A 364 -15.16 -8.34 -52.27
N ASP A 365 -15.72 -9.38 -52.89
CA ASP A 365 -15.99 -9.46 -54.31
C ASP A 365 -17.40 -10.03 -54.48
N PRO A 366 -18.17 -9.59 -55.51
CA PRO A 366 -19.49 -10.14 -55.79
C PRO A 366 -19.45 -11.68 -55.86
N ASP A 367 -20.44 -12.32 -55.23
CA ASP A 367 -20.63 -13.77 -55.15
C ASP A 367 -19.48 -14.55 -54.49
N THR A 368 -18.55 -13.88 -53.80
CA THR A 368 -17.38 -14.53 -53.17
C THR A 368 -17.33 -14.37 -51.63
N GLY A 369 -18.32 -13.67 -51.05
CA GLY A 369 -18.38 -13.35 -49.63
C GLY A 369 -17.59 -12.11 -49.23
N THR A 370 -17.58 -11.80 -47.93
CA THR A 370 -16.80 -10.69 -47.37
C THR A 370 -15.87 -11.17 -46.28
N THR A 371 -14.67 -10.57 -46.21
CA THR A 371 -13.74 -10.69 -45.09
C THR A 371 -13.42 -9.31 -44.53
N ILE A 372 -13.71 -9.11 -43.24
CA ILE A 372 -13.34 -7.93 -42.47
C ILE A 372 -12.26 -8.34 -41.48
N GLU A 373 -11.15 -7.61 -41.50
CA GLU A 373 -9.96 -7.90 -40.72
C GLU A 373 -9.51 -6.63 -40.00
N LEU A 374 -9.47 -6.68 -38.68
CA LEU A 374 -8.95 -5.60 -37.84
C LEU A 374 -7.73 -6.09 -37.08
N GLU A 375 -6.61 -5.40 -37.25
CA GLU A 375 -5.37 -5.65 -36.53
C GLU A 375 -5.00 -4.44 -35.67
N VAL A 376 -4.64 -4.68 -34.41
CA VAL A 376 -4.25 -3.65 -33.44
C VAL A 376 -2.91 -4.02 -32.79
N PRO A 377 -1.99 -3.06 -32.61
CA PRO A 377 -0.75 -3.29 -31.85
C PRO A 377 -1.07 -3.66 -30.39
N ALA A 378 -0.33 -4.61 -29.83
CA ALA A 378 -0.62 -5.15 -28.49
C ALA A 378 0.64 -5.61 -27.75
#